data_AF-A0A1Q9TNW8-F1
#
_entry.id   AF-A0A1Q9TNW8-F1
#
_cell.length_a   1.000
_cell.length_b   1.000
_cell.length_c   1.000
_cell.angle_alpha   90.00
_cell.angle_beta   90.00
_cell.angle_gamma   90.00
#
_symmetry.space_group_name_H-M   'P 1'
#
loop_
_entity.id
_entity.type
_entity.pdbx_description
1 polymer ?
#
loop_
_entity_poly.entity_id
_entity_poly.type
_entity_poly.pdbx_seq_one_letter_code
_entity_poly.pdbx_strand_id
1 'polypeptide(L)'
;MTRVTVGTLSMSRGVRPRWLPLVPLALLVVALAATGVLPTWPGLVHLVALPPLDLFGDLRILLTTTTGPVSFTLCLAAVLAVRVTVLALMTGGLTWRRLTMAAAFYGVLLPPMLLAAEAVSMAGTLLYARLFWAGLVAVAVLVLLFAPLPWEAGRRIRDVLARAWRDGFRVGVTLPYGVAVVGIGVLAHLFPAVTVALVPVSAAATAAAVTALARPARPGGRRRLAAVATSFAVLAWVWVATRDAASAPAEPAPPRPGSILLMSGIDSRSGAGNAFRTRTDLLGYGCDQTHYFSYAGPGDGQPRGEALCPIRTGAPYLSAHTQSPVSEQVRSFAAQTEDLPRPLVVVGHSQGAWIAWRAVATGAAPRVDALILAGPFPESTGGYRPPGEPGPGRPASDLLHVLTPLGRAIDFAFDTESAAGYALLGTTDAPAAVFRLPLPEHTRSLSVVSTGDLPLMPSGWRLPVDRNACPVRTPHAYLPTSAAFTEEANRFLDGAPAPPCPISRTWGGPPAVPFTAPTVDARPRAPCPRPPRAVERGVGT
;
A
#
# COMPACT_ATOMS: atom_id res chain seq x y z
N MET A 1 64.54 -43.46 -26.76
CA MET A 1 63.68 -43.58 -25.56
C MET A 1 62.81 -42.34 -25.47
N THR A 2 61.60 -42.43 -26.00
CA THR A 2 60.66 -41.30 -26.12
C THR A 2 59.51 -41.58 -25.16
N ARG A 3 59.45 -40.86 -24.03
CA ARG A 3 58.37 -41.01 -23.04
C ARG A 3 57.11 -40.34 -23.58
N VAL A 4 56.14 -41.16 -23.97
CA VAL A 4 54.76 -40.76 -24.20
C VAL A 4 54.09 -40.56 -22.84
N THR A 5 53.81 -39.31 -22.48
CA THR A 5 53.01 -38.96 -21.30
C THR A 5 51.53 -39.13 -21.65
N VAL A 6 50.93 -40.21 -21.14
CA VAL A 6 49.48 -40.44 -21.19
C VAL A 6 48.81 -39.36 -20.35
N GLY A 7 48.13 -38.42 -21.02
CA GLY A 7 47.27 -37.43 -20.38
C GLY A 7 46.06 -38.12 -19.76
N THR A 8 46.01 -38.14 -18.44
CA THR A 8 44.81 -38.48 -17.68
C THR A 8 43.77 -37.40 -17.94
N LEU A 9 42.76 -37.74 -18.75
CA LEU A 9 41.49 -37.04 -18.85
C LEU A 9 40.87 -36.95 -17.45
N SER A 10 41.11 -35.82 -16.78
CA SER A 10 40.36 -35.41 -15.60
C SER A 10 38.90 -35.26 -16.02
N MET A 11 38.10 -36.29 -15.76
CA MET A 11 36.65 -36.19 -15.84
C MET A 11 36.24 -35.03 -14.95
N SER A 12 35.82 -33.93 -15.59
CA SER A 12 35.17 -32.80 -14.97
C SER A 12 34.02 -33.34 -14.10
N ARG A 13 34.24 -33.40 -12.78
CA ARG A 13 33.16 -33.63 -11.82
C ARG A 13 32.06 -32.63 -12.14
N GLY A 14 30.94 -33.14 -12.66
CA GLY A 14 29.83 -32.34 -13.13
C GLY A 14 29.46 -31.31 -12.08
N VAL A 15 29.66 -30.02 -12.40
CA VAL A 15 29.22 -28.93 -11.55
C VAL A 15 27.70 -29.02 -11.52
N ARG A 16 27.14 -29.52 -10.40
CA ARG A 16 25.69 -29.61 -10.23
C ARG A 16 25.08 -28.22 -10.50
N PRO A 17 23.96 -28.15 -11.24
CA PRO A 17 23.33 -26.87 -11.54
C PRO A 17 22.99 -26.14 -10.24
N ARG A 18 23.57 -24.95 -10.07
CA ARG A 18 23.46 -24.12 -8.85
C ARG A 18 22.05 -23.65 -8.54
N TRP A 19 21.07 -23.93 -9.41
CA TRP A 19 19.67 -23.55 -9.26
C TRP A 19 18.77 -24.72 -8.83
N LEU A 20 19.26 -25.97 -8.77
CA LEU A 20 18.47 -27.14 -8.39
C LEU A 20 17.65 -26.98 -7.09
N PRO A 21 18.15 -26.32 -6.03
CA PRO A 21 17.37 -26.11 -4.80
C PRO A 21 16.05 -25.33 -5.00
N LEU A 22 15.90 -24.59 -6.11
CA LEU A 22 14.67 -23.85 -6.41
C LEU A 22 13.51 -24.77 -6.78
N VAL A 23 13.78 -25.97 -7.31
CA VAL A 23 12.73 -26.93 -7.70
C VAL A 23 11.91 -27.40 -6.48
N PRO A 24 12.51 -28.01 -5.44
CA PRO A 24 11.74 -28.43 -4.26
C PRO A 24 11.14 -27.23 -3.52
N LEU A 25 11.80 -26.07 -3.52
CA LEU A 25 11.25 -24.85 -2.91
C LEU A 25 9.99 -24.38 -3.65
N ALA A 26 10.00 -24.34 -4.98
CA ALA A 26 8.83 -23.97 -5.77
C ALA A 26 7.68 -24.96 -5.60
N LEU A 27 7.96 -26.26 -5.59
CA LEU A 27 6.96 -27.30 -5.31
C LEU A 27 6.36 -27.15 -3.91
N LEU A 28 7.19 -26.85 -2.91
CA LEU A 28 6.72 -26.59 -1.54
C LEU A 28 5.80 -25.36 -1.49
N VAL A 29 6.20 -24.23 -2.08
CA VAL A 29 5.37 -23.01 -2.13
C VAL A 29 4.05 -23.27 -2.85
N VAL A 30 4.08 -23.99 -3.98
CA VAL A 30 2.86 -24.39 -4.71
C VAL A 30 1.96 -25.27 -3.83
N ALA A 31 2.51 -26.28 -3.17
CA ALA A 31 1.74 -27.17 -2.31
C ALA A 31 1.12 -26.42 -1.12
N LEU A 32 1.89 -25.54 -0.47
CA LEU A 32 1.39 -24.76 0.67
C LEU A 32 0.35 -23.71 0.24
N ALA A 33 0.49 -23.11 -0.94
CA ALA A 33 -0.52 -22.18 -1.48
C ALA A 33 -1.79 -22.94 -1.91
N ALA A 34 -1.66 -24.08 -2.58
CA ALA A 34 -2.78 -24.91 -3.02
C ALA A 34 -3.59 -25.49 -1.86
N THR A 35 -2.95 -25.74 -0.70
CA THR A 35 -3.60 -26.21 0.53
C THR A 35 -4.10 -25.07 1.42
N GLY A 36 -3.90 -23.80 1.03
CA GLY A 36 -4.34 -22.63 1.79
C GLY A 36 -3.48 -22.31 3.02
N VAL A 37 -2.33 -22.98 3.20
CA VAL A 37 -1.37 -22.67 4.27
C VAL A 37 -0.68 -21.34 4.01
N LEU A 38 -0.33 -21.07 2.75
CA LEU A 38 0.12 -19.75 2.32
C LEU A 38 -1.05 -18.98 1.70
N PRO A 39 -1.20 -17.68 2.00
CA PRO A 39 -2.18 -16.86 1.30
C PRO A 39 -1.85 -16.83 -0.20
N THR A 40 -2.87 -16.72 -1.03
CA THR A 40 -2.70 -16.50 -2.47
C THR A 40 -2.88 -15.02 -2.77
N TRP A 41 -1.80 -14.38 -3.20
CA TRP A 41 -1.80 -12.97 -3.62
C TRP A 41 -0.73 -12.76 -4.71
N PRO A 42 -0.75 -11.63 -5.44
CA PRO A 42 0.15 -11.42 -6.58
C PRO A 42 1.64 -11.45 -6.22
N GLY A 43 1.99 -11.18 -4.95
CA GLY A 43 3.36 -11.25 -4.44
C GLY A 43 3.84 -12.64 -4.02
N LEU A 44 3.02 -13.70 -4.15
CA LEU A 44 3.40 -15.09 -3.83
C LEU A 44 4.67 -15.53 -4.59
N VAL A 45 4.83 -15.01 -5.81
CA VAL A 45 5.97 -15.29 -6.69
C VAL A 45 7.31 -14.79 -6.14
N HIS A 46 7.29 -13.89 -5.15
CA HIS A 46 8.49 -13.42 -4.46
C HIS A 46 9.11 -14.51 -3.58
N LEU A 47 8.36 -15.53 -3.14
CA LEU A 47 8.88 -16.58 -2.26
C LEU A 47 9.91 -17.52 -2.91
N VAL A 48 10.05 -17.46 -4.23
CA VAL A 48 11.08 -18.19 -4.99
C VAL A 48 12.00 -17.22 -5.75
N ALA A 49 11.94 -15.93 -5.41
CA ALA A 49 12.78 -14.91 -6.01
C ALA A 49 14.22 -14.97 -5.47
N LEU A 50 15.12 -14.19 -6.09
CA LEU A 50 16.44 -13.93 -5.54
C LEU A 50 16.33 -13.14 -4.24
N PRO A 51 17.22 -13.39 -3.26
CA PRO A 51 17.33 -12.48 -2.14
C PRO A 51 17.78 -11.10 -2.61
N PRO A 52 17.29 -10.03 -1.97
CA PRO A 52 16.50 -10.04 -0.73
C PRO A 52 14.98 -10.11 -0.92
N LEU A 53 14.49 -10.27 -2.16
CA LEU A 53 13.04 -10.23 -2.45
C LEU A 53 12.28 -11.43 -1.87
N ASP A 54 12.96 -12.57 -1.70
CA ASP A 54 12.41 -13.74 -1.01
C ASP A 54 12.12 -13.47 0.47
N LEU A 55 13.08 -12.88 1.19
CA LEU A 55 12.91 -12.44 2.56
C LEU A 55 11.79 -11.40 2.69
N PHE A 56 11.67 -10.47 1.73
CA PHE A 56 10.55 -9.53 1.70
C PHE A 56 9.19 -10.23 1.53
N GLY A 57 9.14 -11.28 0.71
CA GLY A 57 7.96 -12.14 0.58
C GLY A 57 7.60 -12.84 1.90
N ASP A 58 8.59 -13.45 2.53
CA ASP A 58 8.43 -14.16 3.80
C ASP A 58 7.93 -13.23 4.90
N LEU A 59 8.57 -12.07 5.07
CA LEU A 59 8.24 -11.12 6.14
C LEU A 59 6.81 -10.59 6.00
N ARG A 60 6.34 -10.30 4.78
CA ARG A 60 4.95 -9.88 4.56
C ARG A 60 3.95 -10.96 4.95
N ILE A 61 4.24 -12.24 4.69
CA ILE A 61 3.39 -13.34 5.18
C ILE A 61 3.47 -13.41 6.69
N LEU A 62 4.66 -13.48 7.28
CA LEU A 62 4.82 -13.67 8.71
C LEU A 62 4.17 -12.55 9.52
N LEU A 63 4.33 -11.30 9.09
CA LEU A 63 3.71 -10.13 9.71
C LEU A 63 2.18 -10.21 9.74
N THR A 64 1.58 -10.77 8.69
CA THR A 64 0.12 -10.77 8.50
C THR A 64 -0.57 -12.06 8.94
N THR A 65 0.11 -13.20 8.96
CA THR A 65 -0.52 -14.51 9.25
C THR A 65 -0.22 -15.06 10.64
N THR A 66 0.88 -14.63 11.27
CA THR A 66 1.23 -15.14 12.61
C THR A 66 0.41 -14.47 13.70
N THR A 67 0.24 -15.16 14.82
CA THR A 67 -0.75 -14.79 15.85
C THR A 67 -0.17 -14.01 17.03
N GLY A 68 1.15 -13.79 17.03
CA GLY A 68 1.87 -13.08 18.08
C GLY A 68 3.39 -13.29 18.00
N PRO A 69 4.15 -12.64 18.89
CA PRO A 69 5.62 -12.54 18.80
C PRO A 69 6.33 -13.89 18.87
N VAL A 70 5.82 -14.84 19.66
CA VAL A 70 6.39 -16.19 19.77
C VAL A 70 6.25 -16.94 18.45
N SER A 71 5.03 -17.00 17.88
CA SER A 71 4.79 -17.66 16.60
C SER A 71 5.56 -17.00 15.45
N PHE A 72 5.64 -15.66 15.45
CA PHE A 72 6.44 -14.91 14.50
C PHE A 72 7.92 -15.30 14.56
N THR A 73 8.50 -15.33 15.76
CA THR A 73 9.92 -15.64 15.96
C THR A 73 10.24 -17.08 15.55
N LEU A 74 9.40 -18.05 15.92
CA LEU A 74 9.59 -19.45 15.55
C LEU A 74 9.47 -19.68 14.03
N CYS A 75 8.43 -19.11 13.41
CA CYS A 75 8.26 -19.22 11.96
C CYS A 75 9.36 -18.47 11.19
N LEU A 76 9.78 -17.30 11.67
CA LEU A 76 10.91 -16.56 11.11
C LEU A 76 12.20 -17.38 11.19
N ALA A 77 12.50 -18.00 12.33
CA ALA A 77 13.66 -18.87 12.48
C ALA A 77 13.62 -20.07 11.52
N ALA A 78 12.47 -20.71 11.38
CA ALA A 78 12.29 -21.84 10.45
C ALA A 78 12.47 -21.40 8.98
N VAL A 79 11.87 -20.30 8.58
CA VAL A 79 12.00 -19.75 7.23
C VAL A 79 13.44 -19.33 6.95
N LEU A 80 14.10 -18.62 7.88
CA LEU A 80 15.50 -18.26 7.74
C LEU A 80 16.40 -19.49 7.62
N ALA A 81 16.14 -20.58 8.36
CA ALA A 81 16.89 -21.82 8.20
C ALA A 81 16.75 -22.41 6.78
N VAL A 82 15.54 -22.41 6.22
CA VAL A 82 15.30 -22.81 4.83
C VAL A 82 16.04 -21.90 3.85
N ARG A 83 15.92 -20.57 4.00
CA ARG A 83 16.55 -19.57 3.13
C ARG A 83 18.08 -19.66 3.15
N VAL A 84 18.67 -19.81 4.32
CA VAL A 84 20.11 -20.01 4.51
C VAL A 84 20.57 -21.29 3.83
N THR A 85 19.82 -22.38 4.00
CA THR A 85 20.13 -23.69 3.38
C THR A 85 20.06 -23.61 1.86
N VAL A 86 18.98 -23.04 1.31
CA VAL A 86 18.80 -22.84 -0.14
C VAL A 86 19.93 -21.97 -0.70
N LEU A 87 20.21 -20.83 -0.08
CA LEU A 87 21.27 -19.94 -0.56
C LEU A 87 22.66 -20.59 -0.48
N ALA A 88 22.96 -21.34 0.58
CA ALA A 88 24.21 -22.08 0.71
C ALA A 88 24.35 -23.14 -0.40
N LEU A 89 23.29 -23.91 -0.68
CA LEU A 89 23.28 -24.86 -1.79
C LEU A 89 23.50 -24.17 -3.14
N MET A 90 22.83 -23.04 -3.39
CA MET A 90 22.97 -22.31 -4.65
C MET A 90 24.36 -21.67 -4.83
N THR A 91 25.05 -21.35 -3.73
CA THR A 91 26.39 -20.72 -3.76
C THR A 91 27.55 -21.70 -3.65
N GLY A 92 27.28 -23.01 -3.53
CA GLY A 92 28.31 -24.05 -3.61
C GLY A 92 28.20 -25.22 -2.62
N GLY A 93 27.10 -25.36 -1.88
CA GLY A 93 26.81 -26.52 -1.03
C GLY A 93 26.74 -26.25 0.47
N LEU A 94 26.36 -27.27 1.24
CA LEU A 94 26.13 -27.21 2.70
C LEU A 94 27.43 -27.31 3.51
N THR A 95 28.36 -26.41 3.26
CA THR A 95 29.56 -26.29 4.11
C THR A 95 29.31 -25.26 5.20
N TRP A 96 29.91 -25.43 6.38
CA TRP A 96 29.79 -24.47 7.50
C TRP A 96 30.07 -23.03 7.06
N ARG A 97 31.11 -22.82 6.26
CA ARG A 97 31.47 -21.50 5.71
C ARG A 97 30.37 -20.88 4.84
N ARG A 98 29.64 -21.69 4.06
CA ARG A 98 28.55 -21.19 3.20
C ARG A 98 27.29 -20.92 4.00
N LEU A 99 26.98 -21.78 4.96
CA LEU A 99 25.88 -21.57 5.90
C LEU A 99 26.08 -20.30 6.73
N THR A 100 27.27 -20.08 7.30
CA THR A 100 27.56 -18.87 8.07
C THR A 100 27.53 -17.60 7.22
N MET A 101 28.02 -17.66 5.97
CA MET A 101 27.92 -16.54 5.03
C MET A 101 26.47 -16.21 4.69
N ALA A 102 25.66 -17.22 4.36
CA ALA A 102 24.24 -17.04 4.06
C ALA A 102 23.47 -16.52 5.28
N ALA A 103 23.75 -17.06 6.47
CA ALA A 103 23.17 -16.59 7.72
C ALA A 103 23.55 -15.14 8.02
N ALA A 104 24.82 -14.76 7.87
CA ALA A 104 25.26 -13.37 8.05
C ALA A 104 24.60 -12.43 7.02
N PHE A 105 24.47 -12.89 5.77
CA PHE A 105 23.81 -12.11 4.71
C PHE A 105 22.33 -11.84 5.03
N TYR A 106 21.55 -12.86 5.40
CA TYR A 106 20.16 -12.66 5.82
C TYR A 106 20.04 -11.90 7.13
N GLY A 107 20.96 -12.10 8.08
CA GLY A 107 20.99 -11.36 9.34
C GLY A 107 21.19 -9.85 9.14
N VAL A 108 22.05 -9.44 8.19
CA VAL A 108 22.24 -8.02 7.82
C VAL A 108 21.01 -7.46 7.12
N LEU A 109 20.35 -8.25 6.27
CA LEU A 109 19.18 -7.83 5.50
C LEU A 109 17.88 -7.80 6.32
N LEU A 110 17.80 -8.58 7.40
CA LEU A 110 16.57 -8.77 8.15
C LEU A 110 16.02 -7.45 8.72
N PRO A 111 16.77 -6.61 9.46
CA PRO A 111 16.21 -5.36 9.98
C PRO A 111 15.69 -4.39 8.91
N PRO A 112 16.46 -4.01 7.87
CA PRO A 112 15.94 -3.07 6.87
C PRO A 112 14.81 -3.68 6.03
N MET A 113 14.80 -5.00 5.80
CA MET A 113 13.71 -5.64 5.06
C MET A 113 12.44 -5.79 5.90
N LEU A 114 12.56 -6.02 7.20
CA LEU A 114 11.44 -6.01 8.14
C LEU A 114 10.79 -4.63 8.18
N LEU A 115 11.59 -3.56 8.28
CA LEU A 115 11.08 -2.19 8.22
C LEU A 115 10.38 -1.89 6.89
N ALA A 116 10.92 -2.36 5.76
CA ALA A 116 10.29 -2.16 4.46
C ALA A 116 8.98 -2.95 4.31
N ALA A 117 8.93 -4.20 4.80
CA ALA A 117 7.73 -5.02 4.81
C ALA A 117 6.65 -4.41 5.72
N GLU A 118 7.04 -3.96 6.90
CA GLU A 118 6.15 -3.29 7.85
C GLU A 118 5.63 -1.97 7.29
N ALA A 119 6.48 -1.13 6.70
CA ALA A 119 6.06 0.12 6.07
C ALA A 119 4.99 -0.10 4.99
N VAL A 120 5.12 -1.15 4.19
CA VAL A 120 4.12 -1.50 3.16
C VAL A 120 2.83 -2.02 3.79
N SER A 121 2.92 -2.84 4.85
CA SER A 121 1.75 -3.29 5.62
C SER A 121 1.01 -2.10 6.25
N MET A 122 1.72 -1.25 7.00
CA MET A 122 1.19 -0.01 7.58
C MET A 122 0.57 0.89 6.53
N ALA A 123 1.19 1.03 5.35
CA ALA A 123 0.64 1.87 4.29
C ALA A 123 -0.67 1.32 3.72
N GLY A 124 -0.83 0.00 3.63
CA GLY A 124 -2.09 -0.66 3.25
C GLY A 124 -3.17 -0.57 4.32
N THR A 125 -2.78 -0.58 5.59
CA THR A 125 -3.68 -0.45 6.74
C THR A 125 -4.16 0.99 6.94
N LEU A 126 -3.22 1.95 6.95
CA LEU A 126 -3.46 3.37 7.20
C LEU A 126 -3.79 4.17 5.93
N LEU A 127 -3.76 3.50 4.78
CA LEU A 127 -4.00 4.09 3.46
C LEU A 127 -3.04 5.24 3.13
N TYR A 128 -1.79 5.12 3.57
CA TYR A 128 -0.78 6.16 3.45
C TYR A 128 0.18 5.93 2.28
N ALA A 129 -0.21 6.43 1.10
CA ALA A 129 0.52 6.20 -0.15
C ALA A 129 2.01 6.59 -0.12
N ARG A 130 2.37 7.66 0.60
CA ARG A 130 3.77 8.09 0.72
C ARG A 130 4.64 7.02 1.38
N LEU A 131 4.11 6.38 2.43
CA LEU A 131 4.80 5.31 3.14
C LEU A 131 4.97 4.06 2.27
N PHE A 132 3.94 3.73 1.47
CA PHE A 132 4.03 2.64 0.49
C PHE A 132 5.16 2.86 -0.51
N TRP A 133 5.20 4.04 -1.15
CA TRP A 133 6.24 4.36 -2.14
C TRP A 133 7.64 4.42 -1.51
N ALA A 134 7.77 4.95 -0.29
CA ALA A 134 9.04 4.93 0.44
C ALA A 134 9.52 3.50 0.74
N GLY A 135 8.62 2.63 1.20
CA GLY A 135 8.90 1.21 1.41
C GLY A 135 9.33 0.51 0.12
N LEU A 136 8.62 0.74 -0.98
CA LEU A 136 8.97 0.15 -2.28
C LEU A 136 10.33 0.63 -2.81
N VAL A 137 10.66 1.92 -2.66
CA VAL A 137 12.00 2.45 -2.99
C VAL A 137 13.07 1.77 -2.14
N ALA A 138 12.82 1.57 -0.83
CA ALA A 138 13.75 0.85 0.03
C ALA A 138 13.97 -0.60 -0.45
N VAL A 139 12.90 -1.33 -0.80
CA VAL A 139 13.00 -2.69 -1.37
C VAL A 139 13.82 -2.67 -2.66
N ALA A 140 13.53 -1.76 -3.59
CA ALA A 140 14.25 -1.65 -4.86
C ALA A 140 15.76 -1.39 -4.65
N VAL A 141 16.10 -0.46 -3.74
CA VAL A 141 17.50 -0.16 -3.37
C VAL A 141 18.17 -1.38 -2.75
N LEU A 142 17.53 -2.06 -1.80
CA LEU A 142 18.07 -3.27 -1.17
C LEU A 142 18.27 -4.39 -2.20
N VAL A 143 17.34 -4.59 -3.13
CA VAL A 143 17.49 -5.58 -4.21
C VAL A 143 18.69 -5.24 -5.08
N LEU A 144 18.81 -3.99 -5.54
CA LEU A 144 19.93 -3.58 -6.39
C LEU A 144 21.29 -3.73 -5.67
N LEU A 145 21.35 -3.41 -4.38
CA LEU A 145 22.61 -3.45 -3.61
C LEU A 145 23.00 -4.88 -3.20
N PHE A 146 22.04 -5.72 -2.79
CA PHE A 146 22.32 -7.01 -2.14
C PHE A 146 22.10 -8.24 -3.02
N ALA A 147 21.25 -8.17 -4.05
CA ALA A 147 21.01 -9.29 -4.97
C ALA A 147 22.22 -9.73 -5.83
N PRO A 148 23.37 -9.03 -5.91
CA PRO A 148 24.57 -9.62 -6.51
C PRO A 148 25.58 -10.17 -5.48
N LEU A 149 25.46 -9.86 -4.19
CA LEU A 149 26.54 -10.11 -3.21
C LEU A 149 26.81 -11.60 -2.91
N PRO A 150 25.81 -12.47 -2.67
CA PRO A 150 26.02 -13.91 -2.44
C PRO A 150 26.82 -14.64 -3.53
N TRP A 151 26.86 -14.09 -4.75
CA TRP A 151 27.49 -14.71 -5.91
C TRP A 151 28.94 -14.25 -6.13
N GLU A 152 29.37 -13.22 -5.42
CA GLU A 152 30.72 -12.65 -5.52
C GLU A 152 31.70 -13.37 -4.58
N ALA A 153 32.90 -13.68 -5.07
CA ALA A 153 33.90 -14.42 -4.30
C ALA A 153 34.71 -13.50 -3.37
N GLY A 154 34.49 -13.56 -2.05
CA GLY A 154 35.26 -12.77 -1.07
C GLY A 154 35.31 -13.36 0.34
N ARG A 155 36.28 -12.89 1.15
CA ARG A 155 36.39 -13.24 2.58
C ARG A 155 35.77 -12.18 3.50
N ARG A 156 35.71 -10.91 3.08
CA ARG A 156 35.14 -9.79 3.86
C ARG A 156 34.05 -9.07 3.08
N ILE A 157 32.98 -8.64 3.77
CA ILE A 157 31.82 -7.94 3.19
C ILE A 157 32.25 -6.67 2.44
N ARG A 158 33.21 -5.90 2.99
CA ARG A 158 33.74 -4.69 2.35
C ARG A 158 34.33 -4.97 0.96
N ASP A 159 35.08 -6.06 0.79
CA ASP A 159 35.70 -6.42 -0.49
C ASP A 159 34.65 -6.89 -1.50
N VAL A 160 33.58 -7.51 -1.02
CA VAL A 160 32.44 -7.95 -1.83
C VAL A 160 31.68 -6.72 -2.34
N LEU A 161 31.38 -5.75 -1.46
CA LEU A 161 30.73 -4.49 -1.83
C LEU A 161 31.58 -3.65 -2.80
N ALA A 162 32.89 -3.52 -2.54
CA ALA A 162 33.78 -2.76 -3.41
C ALA A 162 33.91 -3.40 -4.81
N ARG A 163 33.82 -4.73 -4.91
CA ARG A 163 33.71 -5.43 -6.20
C ARG A 163 32.36 -5.20 -6.86
N ALA A 164 31.27 -5.41 -6.14
CA ALA A 164 29.93 -5.18 -6.65
C ALA A 164 29.78 -3.75 -7.21
N TRP A 165 30.29 -2.72 -6.52
CA TRP A 165 30.32 -1.34 -7.02
C TRP A 165 31.12 -1.19 -8.32
N ARG A 166 32.30 -1.79 -8.41
CA ARG A 166 33.11 -1.78 -9.65
C ARG A 166 32.40 -2.46 -10.81
N ASP A 167 31.67 -3.53 -10.51
CA ASP A 167 30.88 -4.29 -11.47
C ASP A 167 29.48 -3.69 -11.70
N GLY A 168 29.22 -2.48 -11.15
CA GLY A 168 27.97 -1.74 -11.30
C GLY A 168 26.77 -2.48 -10.74
N PHE A 169 26.94 -3.15 -9.60
CA PHE A 169 25.96 -4.01 -8.92
C PHE A 169 25.26 -5.02 -9.83
N ARG A 170 25.96 -5.44 -10.91
CA ARG A 170 25.42 -6.36 -11.90
C ARG A 170 24.06 -5.91 -12.45
N VAL A 171 23.82 -4.60 -12.62
CA VAL A 171 22.54 -4.04 -13.12
C VAL A 171 22.06 -4.66 -14.43
N GLY A 172 22.98 -5.11 -15.28
CA GLY A 172 22.63 -5.83 -16.51
C GLY A 172 21.98 -7.20 -16.31
N VAL A 173 21.92 -7.71 -15.07
CA VAL A 173 21.21 -8.94 -14.68
C VAL A 173 20.10 -8.60 -13.69
N THR A 174 20.40 -7.81 -12.66
CA THR A 174 19.43 -7.51 -11.58
C THR A 174 18.24 -6.69 -12.07
N LEU A 175 18.43 -5.73 -12.99
CA LEU A 175 17.33 -4.93 -13.53
C LEU A 175 16.39 -5.74 -14.44
N PRO A 176 16.87 -6.46 -15.49
CA PRO A 176 15.99 -7.32 -16.29
C PRO A 176 15.28 -8.39 -15.48
N TYR A 177 15.96 -8.96 -14.47
CA TYR A 177 15.33 -9.91 -13.55
C TYR A 177 14.22 -9.26 -12.72
N GLY A 178 14.46 -8.07 -12.16
CA GLY A 178 13.44 -7.31 -11.43
C GLY A 178 12.21 -7.01 -12.31
N VAL A 179 12.43 -6.58 -13.56
CA VAL A 179 11.35 -6.38 -14.53
C VAL A 179 10.57 -7.67 -14.80
N ALA A 180 11.25 -8.81 -14.93
CA ALA A 180 10.60 -10.10 -15.13
C ALA A 180 9.73 -10.49 -13.93
N VAL A 181 10.24 -10.35 -12.70
CA VAL A 181 9.47 -10.67 -11.48
C VAL A 181 8.27 -9.74 -11.32
N VAL A 182 8.42 -8.44 -11.59
CA VAL A 182 7.30 -7.49 -11.61
C VAL A 182 6.27 -7.91 -12.66
N GLY A 183 6.70 -8.25 -13.87
CA GLY A 183 5.82 -8.72 -14.94
C GLY A 183 5.04 -9.99 -14.57
N ILE A 184 5.70 -10.95 -13.92
CA ILE A 184 5.04 -12.15 -13.39
C ILE A 184 4.02 -11.79 -12.31
N GLY A 185 4.36 -10.88 -11.39
CA GLY A 185 3.42 -10.38 -10.38
C GLY A 185 2.22 -9.65 -10.99
N VAL A 186 2.44 -8.84 -12.04
CA VAL A 186 1.36 -8.19 -12.80
C VAL A 186 0.43 -9.23 -13.42
N LEU A 187 0.98 -10.30 -14.02
CA LEU A 187 0.17 -11.39 -14.54
C LEU A 187 -0.63 -12.09 -13.44
N ALA A 188 -0.05 -12.32 -12.27
CA ALA A 188 -0.77 -12.88 -11.12
C ALA A 188 -1.91 -11.96 -10.65
N HIS A 189 -1.73 -10.64 -10.70
CA HIS A 189 -2.77 -9.68 -10.35
C HIS A 189 -3.90 -9.63 -11.39
N LEU A 190 -3.57 -9.57 -12.67
CA LEU A 190 -4.55 -9.51 -13.76
C LEU A 190 -5.29 -10.85 -13.95
N PHE A 191 -4.64 -11.96 -13.61
CA PHE A 191 -5.19 -13.31 -13.76
C PHE A 191 -5.02 -14.11 -12.45
N PRO A 192 -5.81 -13.83 -11.40
CA PRO A 192 -5.64 -14.46 -10.09
C PRO A 192 -5.66 -15.99 -10.12
N ALA A 193 -6.42 -16.59 -11.04
CA ALA A 193 -6.53 -18.04 -11.23
C ALA A 193 -5.20 -18.74 -11.56
N VAL A 194 -4.22 -18.03 -12.15
CA VAL A 194 -2.91 -18.62 -12.49
C VAL A 194 -1.81 -18.29 -11.49
N THR A 195 -2.11 -17.54 -10.42
CA THR A 195 -1.11 -17.08 -9.42
C THR A 195 -0.21 -18.20 -8.90
N VAL A 196 -0.80 -19.35 -8.54
CA VAL A 196 -0.05 -20.51 -8.04
C VAL A 196 0.84 -21.11 -9.14
N ALA A 197 0.34 -21.20 -10.38
CA ALA A 197 1.09 -21.71 -11.53
C ALA A 197 2.24 -20.78 -11.97
N LEU A 198 2.22 -19.51 -11.58
CA LEU A 198 3.29 -18.56 -11.84
C LEU A 198 4.49 -18.69 -10.88
N VAL A 199 4.35 -19.44 -9.78
CA VAL A 199 5.47 -19.71 -8.86
C VAL A 199 6.61 -20.47 -9.57
N PRO A 200 6.37 -21.59 -10.29
CA PRO A 200 7.40 -22.22 -11.13
C PRO A 200 8.03 -21.28 -12.17
N VAL A 201 7.25 -20.37 -12.76
CA VAL A 201 7.75 -19.39 -13.75
C VAL A 201 8.72 -18.40 -13.08
N SER A 202 8.37 -17.91 -11.89
CA SER A 202 9.28 -17.08 -11.08
C SER A 202 10.55 -17.84 -10.68
N ALA A 203 10.43 -19.11 -10.28
CA ALA A 203 11.58 -19.95 -9.99
C ALA A 203 12.50 -20.15 -11.20
N ALA A 204 11.94 -20.29 -12.41
CA ALA A 204 12.71 -20.36 -13.66
C ALA A 204 13.43 -19.04 -13.97
N ALA A 205 12.76 -17.89 -13.77
CA ALA A 205 13.40 -16.58 -13.89
C ALA A 205 14.55 -16.40 -12.88
N THR A 206 14.35 -16.85 -11.64
CA THR A 206 15.39 -16.89 -10.60
C THR A 206 16.54 -17.80 -11.00
N ALA A 207 16.28 -19.00 -11.53
CA ALA A 207 17.31 -19.92 -12.02
C ALA A 207 18.17 -19.31 -13.14
N ALA A 208 17.53 -18.61 -14.08
CA ALA A 208 18.21 -17.88 -15.15
C ALA A 208 19.10 -16.76 -14.58
N ALA A 209 18.58 -15.99 -13.62
CA ALA A 209 19.33 -14.92 -12.96
C ALA A 209 20.51 -15.46 -12.12
N VAL A 210 20.33 -16.53 -11.34
CA VAL A 210 21.41 -17.24 -10.62
C VAL A 210 22.50 -17.68 -11.60
N THR A 211 22.11 -18.25 -12.73
CA THR A 211 23.05 -18.71 -13.75
C THR A 211 23.83 -17.54 -14.36
N ALA A 212 23.17 -16.40 -14.60
CA ALA A 212 23.81 -15.19 -15.10
C ALA A 212 24.72 -14.51 -14.06
N LEU A 213 24.33 -14.50 -12.78
CA LEU A 213 25.12 -13.95 -11.67
C LEU A 213 26.35 -14.80 -11.37
N ALA A 214 26.27 -16.13 -11.53
CA ALA A 214 27.39 -17.04 -11.34
C ALA A 214 28.51 -16.88 -12.40
N ARG A 215 28.24 -16.22 -13.53
CA ARG A 215 29.25 -15.92 -14.56
C ARG A 215 30.09 -14.69 -14.17
N PRO A 216 31.31 -14.55 -14.68
CA PRO A 216 32.11 -13.34 -14.48
C PRO A 216 31.37 -12.07 -14.93
N ALA A 217 31.61 -10.97 -14.22
CA ALA A 217 31.02 -9.68 -14.58
C ALA A 217 31.51 -9.24 -15.98
N ARG A 218 30.59 -8.68 -16.77
CA ARG A 218 30.95 -8.08 -18.06
C ARG A 218 31.67 -6.74 -17.83
N PRO A 219 32.65 -6.36 -18.67
CA PRO A 219 33.32 -5.07 -18.56
C PRO A 219 32.33 -3.91 -18.73
N GLY A 220 32.62 -2.78 -18.08
CA GLY A 220 31.82 -1.55 -18.18
C GLY A 220 30.63 -1.46 -17.20
N GLY A 221 30.63 -2.23 -16.10
CA GLY A 221 29.56 -2.23 -15.10
C GLY A 221 29.16 -0.83 -14.61
N ARG A 222 30.13 0.00 -14.21
CA ARG A 222 29.87 1.40 -13.78
C ARG A 222 29.18 2.26 -14.83
N ARG A 223 29.55 2.11 -16.11
CA ARG A 223 28.92 2.88 -17.21
C ARG A 223 27.44 2.48 -17.36
N ARG A 224 27.14 1.19 -17.24
CA ARG A 224 25.75 0.69 -17.29
C ARG A 224 24.95 1.17 -16.09
N LEU A 225 25.53 1.12 -14.89
CA LEU A 225 24.89 1.66 -13.69
C LEU A 225 24.60 3.17 -13.83
N ALA A 226 25.57 3.95 -14.32
CA ALA A 226 25.38 5.38 -14.56
C ALA A 226 24.29 5.65 -15.62
N ALA A 227 24.27 4.88 -16.71
CA ALA A 227 23.23 4.97 -17.73
C ALA A 227 21.84 4.68 -17.13
N VAL A 228 21.70 3.57 -16.37
CA VAL A 228 20.46 3.21 -15.68
C VAL A 228 20.02 4.31 -14.71
N ALA A 229 20.93 4.80 -13.87
CA ALA A 229 20.65 5.87 -12.91
C ALA A 229 20.22 7.16 -13.61
N THR A 230 20.89 7.52 -14.72
CA THR A 230 20.54 8.69 -15.54
C THR A 230 19.17 8.52 -16.17
N SER A 231 18.87 7.36 -16.75
CA SER A 231 17.55 7.06 -17.31
C SER A 231 16.46 7.14 -16.24
N PHE A 232 16.68 6.59 -15.04
CA PHE A 232 15.73 6.71 -13.94
C PHE A 232 15.55 8.17 -13.48
N ALA A 233 16.64 8.95 -13.37
CA ALA A 233 16.57 10.35 -13.02
C ALA A 233 15.79 11.17 -14.06
N VAL A 234 16.03 10.92 -15.35
CA VAL A 234 15.29 11.54 -16.45
C VAL A 234 13.82 11.13 -16.41
N LEU A 235 13.50 9.85 -16.24
CA LEU A 235 12.12 9.37 -16.13
C LEU A 235 11.40 9.96 -14.92
N ALA A 236 12.06 10.05 -13.76
CA ALA A 236 11.51 10.68 -12.57
C ALA A 236 11.29 12.19 -12.78
N TRP A 237 12.26 12.86 -13.40
CA TRP A 237 12.14 14.28 -13.75
C TRP A 237 11.00 14.52 -14.73
N VAL A 238 10.90 13.76 -15.84
CA VAL A 238 9.77 13.82 -16.78
C VAL A 238 8.46 13.53 -16.05
N TRP A 239 8.40 12.50 -15.21
CA TRP A 239 7.20 12.17 -14.44
C TRP A 239 6.74 13.34 -13.56
N VAL A 240 7.67 14.03 -12.88
CA VAL A 240 7.39 15.21 -12.05
C VAL A 240 7.05 16.44 -12.90
N ALA A 241 7.80 16.72 -13.96
CA ALA A 241 7.62 17.87 -14.83
C ALA A 241 6.32 17.81 -15.66
N THR A 242 5.87 16.60 -15.97
CA THR A 242 4.59 16.30 -16.65
C THR A 242 3.47 15.92 -15.69
N ARG A 243 3.65 16.07 -14.36
CA ARG A 243 2.47 16.14 -13.48
C ARG A 243 1.60 17.25 -14.06
N ASP A 244 0.28 17.13 -13.89
CA ASP A 244 -0.67 18.16 -14.32
C ASP A 244 -0.34 19.45 -13.54
N ALA A 245 0.71 20.13 -14.00
CA ALA A 245 1.38 21.24 -13.37
C ALA A 245 0.49 22.40 -13.73
N ALA A 246 -0.35 22.80 -12.77
CA ALA A 246 -1.22 23.96 -12.85
C ALA A 246 -1.67 24.21 -14.29
N SER A 247 -2.60 23.37 -14.79
CA SER A 247 -3.43 23.75 -15.94
C SER A 247 -3.76 25.23 -15.74
N ALA A 248 -3.57 26.04 -16.80
CA ALA A 248 -3.78 27.49 -16.76
C ALA A 248 -4.98 27.83 -15.85
N PRO A 249 -4.87 28.85 -14.97
CA PRO A 249 -5.83 29.08 -13.90
C PRO A 249 -7.23 28.89 -14.45
N ALA A 250 -7.93 27.86 -13.95
CA ALA A 250 -9.24 27.54 -14.45
C ALA A 250 -10.09 28.80 -14.34
N GLU A 251 -10.77 29.18 -15.41
CA GLU A 251 -11.72 30.27 -15.31
C GLU A 251 -12.79 29.89 -14.28
N PRO A 252 -13.21 30.83 -13.41
CA PRO A 252 -14.28 30.54 -12.48
C PRO A 252 -15.51 30.00 -13.21
N ALA A 253 -16.07 28.90 -12.70
CA ALA A 253 -17.34 28.41 -13.24
C ALA A 253 -18.44 29.48 -13.04
N PRO A 254 -19.48 29.49 -13.90
CA PRO A 254 -20.63 30.34 -13.71
C PRO A 254 -21.21 30.20 -12.29
N PRO A 255 -21.73 31.28 -11.67
CA PRO A 255 -22.32 31.22 -10.35
C PRO A 255 -23.39 30.14 -10.23
N ARG A 256 -23.31 29.32 -9.19
CA ARG A 256 -24.24 28.23 -8.90
C ARG A 256 -25.17 28.59 -7.74
N PRO A 257 -26.44 28.16 -7.76
CA PRO A 257 -27.33 28.34 -6.62
C PRO A 257 -26.95 27.42 -5.45
N GLY A 258 -27.48 27.72 -4.26
CA GLY A 258 -27.35 26.87 -3.09
C GLY A 258 -26.03 27.04 -2.33
N SER A 259 -25.53 25.95 -1.77
CA SER A 259 -24.36 25.96 -0.89
C SER A 259 -23.40 24.78 -1.15
N ILE A 260 -22.15 24.97 -0.76
CA ILE A 260 -21.11 23.96 -0.77
C ILE A 260 -20.54 23.78 0.63
N LEU A 261 -20.47 22.53 1.10
CA LEU A 261 -19.85 22.15 2.37
C LEU A 261 -18.56 21.38 2.11
N LEU A 262 -17.44 21.89 2.63
CA LEU A 262 -16.13 21.25 2.53
C LEU A 262 -15.83 20.44 3.80
N MET A 263 -15.45 19.18 3.62
CA MET A 263 -15.02 18.29 4.70
C MET A 263 -13.58 17.83 4.46
N SER A 264 -12.75 18.02 5.47
CA SER A 264 -11.35 17.60 5.44
C SER A 264 -11.20 16.12 5.87
N GLY A 265 -10.01 15.56 5.65
CA GLY A 265 -9.67 14.20 6.05
C GLY A 265 -9.25 14.05 7.50
N ILE A 266 -8.76 12.86 7.83
CA ILE A 266 -8.21 12.53 9.14
C ILE A 266 -7.03 13.44 9.52
N ASP A 267 -6.85 13.66 10.82
CA ASP A 267 -5.75 14.48 11.36
C ASP A 267 -5.78 15.97 10.94
N SER A 268 -6.92 16.42 10.41
CA SER A 268 -7.14 17.84 10.13
C SER A 268 -7.66 18.61 11.34
N ARG A 269 -7.57 19.94 11.29
CA ARG A 269 -8.08 20.85 12.33
C ARG A 269 -8.68 22.08 11.68
N SER A 270 -9.47 22.86 12.43
CA SER A 270 -10.11 24.08 11.93
C SER A 270 -9.16 24.97 11.12
N GLY A 271 -9.53 25.21 9.86
CA GLY A 271 -8.77 26.08 8.97
C GLY A 271 -7.40 25.53 8.54
N ALA A 272 -7.04 24.28 8.82
CA ALA A 272 -5.76 23.72 8.41
C ALA A 272 -5.93 22.44 7.58
N GLY A 273 -5.24 22.39 6.45
CA GLY A 273 -5.29 21.27 5.51
C GLY A 273 -5.79 21.69 4.13
N ASN A 274 -5.41 20.94 3.11
CA ASN A 274 -5.66 21.31 1.71
C ASN A 274 -7.16 21.34 1.34
N ALA A 275 -8.03 20.59 2.04
CA ALA A 275 -9.47 20.69 1.83
C ALA A 275 -10.00 22.11 2.11
N PHE A 276 -9.44 22.83 3.10
CA PHE A 276 -9.80 24.22 3.40
C PHE A 276 -9.35 25.21 2.32
N ARG A 277 -8.31 24.84 1.57
CA ARG A 277 -7.73 25.62 0.46
C ARG A 277 -8.42 25.38 -0.88
N THR A 278 -9.46 24.55 -0.91
CA THR A 278 -10.27 24.30 -2.11
C THR A 278 -10.84 25.62 -2.63
N ARG A 279 -10.56 25.95 -3.89
CA ARG A 279 -11.05 27.15 -4.58
C ARG A 279 -12.51 26.97 -4.99
N THR A 280 -13.43 27.23 -4.06
CA THR A 280 -14.88 27.10 -4.30
C THR A 280 -15.42 28.12 -5.30
N ASP A 281 -14.73 29.25 -5.46
CA ASP A 281 -14.99 30.24 -6.52
C ASP A 281 -14.81 29.62 -7.91
N LEU A 282 -13.84 28.72 -8.08
CA LEU A 282 -13.65 27.99 -9.33
C LEU A 282 -14.75 26.94 -9.58
N LEU A 283 -15.50 26.58 -8.54
CA LEU A 283 -16.67 25.71 -8.63
C LEU A 283 -17.98 26.52 -8.76
N GLY A 284 -17.91 27.85 -8.81
CA GLY A 284 -19.07 28.74 -8.95
C GLY A 284 -19.76 29.10 -7.63
N TYR A 285 -19.11 28.90 -6.49
CA TYR A 285 -19.65 29.23 -5.17
C TYR A 285 -18.89 30.38 -4.51
N GLY A 286 -19.62 31.42 -4.10
CA GLY A 286 -19.06 32.52 -3.32
C GLY A 286 -18.78 32.13 -1.86
N CYS A 287 -18.12 33.02 -1.11
CA CYS A 287 -17.87 32.78 0.32
C CYS A 287 -19.13 32.75 1.18
N ASP A 288 -20.23 33.37 0.74
CA ASP A 288 -21.53 33.29 1.41
C ASP A 288 -22.25 31.96 1.21
N GLN A 289 -21.81 31.18 0.23
CA GLN A 289 -22.32 29.86 -0.08
C GLN A 289 -21.38 28.74 0.40
N THR A 290 -20.19 29.09 0.89
CA THR A 290 -19.14 28.14 1.27
C THR A 290 -19.15 27.90 2.77
N HIS A 291 -19.36 26.66 3.16
CA HIS A 291 -19.35 26.19 4.54
C HIS A 291 -18.22 25.18 4.75
N TYR A 292 -17.76 25.05 5.99
CA TYR A 292 -16.73 24.09 6.37
C TYR A 292 -17.23 23.25 7.53
N PHE A 293 -17.12 21.93 7.40
CA PHE A 293 -17.57 21.00 8.42
C PHE A 293 -16.64 21.02 9.65
N SER A 294 -17.23 20.95 10.84
CA SER A 294 -16.51 20.72 12.09
C SER A 294 -16.75 19.32 12.63
N TYR A 295 -15.65 18.59 12.88
CA TYR A 295 -15.71 17.33 13.62
C TYR A 295 -16.10 17.51 15.10
N ALA A 296 -15.95 18.71 15.67
CA ALA A 296 -16.32 19.01 17.05
C ALA A 296 -17.82 19.30 17.24
N GLY A 297 -18.59 19.42 16.15
CA GLY A 297 -20.03 19.71 16.23
C GLY A 297 -20.42 21.11 15.72
N PRO A 298 -21.71 21.45 15.80
CA PRO A 298 -22.21 22.79 15.46
C PRO A 298 -21.63 23.87 16.38
N GLY A 299 -21.63 25.12 15.92
CA GLY A 299 -21.11 26.27 16.64
C GLY A 299 -21.07 27.52 15.76
N ASP A 300 -20.65 28.64 16.35
CA ASP A 300 -20.76 29.99 15.74
C ASP A 300 -19.55 30.38 14.87
N GLY A 301 -18.65 29.43 14.59
CA GLY A 301 -17.51 29.65 13.71
C GLY A 301 -16.21 29.05 14.23
N GLN A 302 -15.21 29.04 13.34
CA GLN A 302 -13.92 28.42 13.57
C GLN A 302 -12.78 29.36 13.18
N PRO A 303 -11.56 29.18 13.70
CA PRO A 303 -10.39 29.88 13.20
C PRO A 303 -10.24 29.68 11.69
N ARG A 304 -10.12 30.78 10.93
CA ARG A 304 -10.00 30.72 9.46
C ARG A 304 -8.78 29.92 9.01
N GLY A 305 -7.63 30.14 9.63
CA GLY A 305 -6.36 29.53 9.21
C GLY A 305 -6.07 29.77 7.73
N GLU A 306 -5.86 28.69 7.00
CA GLU A 306 -5.62 28.60 5.55
C GLU A 306 -6.89 28.59 4.70
N ALA A 307 -8.09 28.60 5.32
CA ALA A 307 -9.34 28.61 4.59
C ALA A 307 -9.49 29.88 3.76
N LEU A 308 -9.93 29.71 2.51
CA LEU A 308 -10.09 30.84 1.60
C LEU A 308 -11.26 31.73 1.99
N CYS A 309 -12.36 31.16 2.46
CA CYS A 309 -13.53 31.87 2.95
C CYS A 309 -13.60 31.88 4.49
N PRO A 310 -14.30 32.86 5.11
CA PRO A 310 -14.55 32.84 6.55
C PRO A 310 -15.29 31.57 6.99
N ILE A 311 -14.89 30.97 8.11
CA ILE A 311 -15.57 29.81 8.68
C ILE A 311 -16.59 30.28 9.71
N ARG A 312 -17.84 30.45 9.27
CA ARG A 312 -18.94 31.07 10.05
C ARG A 312 -19.76 30.08 10.87
N THR A 313 -19.50 28.78 10.72
CA THR A 313 -20.28 27.70 11.34
C THR A 313 -19.37 26.60 11.88
N GLY A 314 -19.90 25.81 12.82
CA GLY A 314 -19.22 24.71 13.47
C GLY A 314 -18.33 25.18 14.62
N ALA A 315 -18.16 24.34 15.64
CA ALA A 315 -17.26 24.61 16.75
C ALA A 315 -15.78 24.46 16.31
N PRO A 316 -14.82 25.19 16.90
CA PRO A 316 -13.40 24.97 16.66
C PRO A 316 -13.01 23.51 16.96
N TYR A 317 -12.33 22.84 16.04
CA TYR A 317 -11.92 21.45 16.18
C TYR A 317 -10.41 21.25 16.00
N LEU A 318 -9.85 20.37 16.83
CA LEU A 318 -8.49 19.85 16.76
C LEU A 318 -8.45 18.50 16.02
N SER A 319 -7.26 18.05 15.63
CA SER A 319 -7.02 16.74 15.02
C SER A 319 -7.64 15.58 15.80
N ALA A 320 -7.65 15.66 17.14
CA ALA A 320 -8.26 14.65 18.00
C ALA A 320 -9.78 14.45 17.74
N HIS A 321 -10.51 15.46 17.27
CA HIS A 321 -11.94 15.29 16.98
C HIS A 321 -12.18 14.45 15.71
N THR A 322 -11.21 14.35 14.81
CA THR A 322 -11.29 13.41 13.66
C THR A 322 -11.27 11.95 14.12
N GLN A 323 -10.86 11.71 15.37
CA GLN A 323 -10.68 10.40 15.98
C GLN A 323 -11.91 9.94 16.81
N SER A 324 -12.91 10.82 17.00
CA SER A 324 -14.16 10.52 17.72
C SER A 324 -14.96 9.38 17.06
N PRO A 325 -15.85 8.69 17.77
CA PRO A 325 -16.68 7.63 17.19
C PRO A 325 -17.39 8.04 15.89
N VAL A 326 -17.39 7.16 14.88
CA VAL A 326 -17.99 7.44 13.55
C VAL A 326 -19.47 7.84 13.65
N SER A 327 -20.22 7.27 14.61
CA SER A 327 -21.63 7.62 14.85
C SER A 327 -21.80 9.08 15.32
N GLU A 328 -20.86 9.60 16.11
CA GLU A 328 -20.87 11.01 16.53
C GLU A 328 -20.53 11.93 15.37
N GLN A 329 -19.56 11.56 14.54
CA GLN A 329 -19.20 12.32 13.34
C GLN A 329 -20.38 12.40 12.35
N VAL A 330 -21.09 11.28 12.14
CA VAL A 330 -22.31 11.23 11.31
C VAL A 330 -23.42 12.14 11.89
N ARG A 331 -23.63 12.12 13.21
CA ARG A 331 -24.62 12.99 13.86
C ARG A 331 -24.24 14.47 13.75
N SER A 332 -22.96 14.79 13.94
CA SER A 332 -22.42 16.14 13.76
C SER A 332 -22.61 16.63 12.33
N PHE A 333 -22.40 15.76 11.33
CA PHE A 333 -22.63 16.09 9.93
C PHE A 333 -24.10 16.36 9.63
N ALA A 334 -25.01 15.52 10.15
CA ALA A 334 -26.44 15.74 10.01
C ALA A 334 -26.86 17.10 10.57
N ALA A 335 -26.46 17.43 11.81
CA ALA A 335 -26.79 18.69 12.46
C ALA A 335 -26.26 19.92 11.70
N GLN A 336 -25.06 19.83 11.12
CA GLN A 336 -24.45 20.95 10.39
C GLN A 336 -24.94 21.09 8.95
N THR A 337 -25.67 20.10 8.42
CA THR A 337 -26.25 20.16 7.05
C THR A 337 -27.74 20.48 7.05
N GLU A 338 -28.40 20.39 8.21
CA GLU A 338 -29.85 20.51 8.35
C GLU A 338 -30.39 21.84 7.80
N ASP A 339 -29.74 22.97 8.08
CA ASP A 339 -30.22 24.30 7.72
C ASP A 339 -29.52 24.93 6.52
N LEU A 340 -28.61 24.21 5.86
CA LEU A 340 -27.86 24.78 4.75
C LEU A 340 -28.75 25.02 3.52
N PRO A 341 -28.54 26.14 2.78
CA PRO A 341 -29.29 26.45 1.57
C PRO A 341 -29.14 25.38 0.49
N ARG A 342 -30.25 25.00 -0.14
CA ARG A 342 -30.24 24.04 -1.25
C ARG A 342 -30.12 24.74 -2.62
N PRO A 343 -29.54 24.07 -3.65
CA PRO A 343 -28.95 22.74 -3.61
C PRO A 343 -27.69 22.65 -2.74
N LEU A 344 -27.54 21.57 -1.96
CA LEU A 344 -26.39 21.36 -1.09
C LEU A 344 -25.40 20.37 -1.72
N VAL A 345 -24.21 20.87 -2.06
CA VAL A 345 -23.08 20.06 -2.53
C VAL A 345 -22.11 19.82 -1.38
N VAL A 346 -21.69 18.58 -1.18
CA VAL A 346 -20.71 18.23 -0.14
C VAL A 346 -19.46 17.68 -0.81
N VAL A 347 -18.30 18.26 -0.49
CA VAL A 347 -16.99 17.75 -0.92
C VAL A 347 -16.32 17.08 0.28
N GLY A 348 -16.25 15.75 0.25
CA GLY A 348 -15.61 14.95 1.28
C GLY A 348 -14.20 14.52 0.87
N HIS A 349 -13.16 14.99 1.57
CA HIS A 349 -11.79 14.55 1.35
C HIS A 349 -11.39 13.41 2.29
N SER A 350 -10.83 12.32 1.75
CA SER A 350 -10.33 11.17 2.53
C SER A 350 -11.40 10.64 3.52
N GLN A 351 -11.15 10.62 4.83
CA GLN A 351 -12.14 10.26 5.85
C GLN A 351 -13.48 11.01 5.71
N GLY A 352 -13.47 12.29 5.34
CA GLY A 352 -14.69 13.08 5.14
C GLY A 352 -15.62 12.45 4.10
N ALA A 353 -15.08 11.75 3.11
CA ALA A 353 -15.84 11.02 2.10
C ALA A 353 -16.67 9.86 2.72
N TRP A 354 -16.09 9.09 3.63
CA TRP A 354 -16.80 8.00 4.31
C TRP A 354 -17.89 8.50 5.25
N ILE A 355 -17.62 9.57 6.00
CA ILE A 355 -18.59 10.16 6.94
C ILE A 355 -19.78 10.74 6.16
N ALA A 356 -19.52 11.53 5.12
CA ALA A 356 -20.57 12.10 4.28
C ALA A 356 -21.42 11.00 3.61
N TRP A 357 -20.77 10.01 3.00
CA TRP A 357 -21.47 8.89 2.37
C TRP A 357 -22.38 8.18 3.37
N ARG A 358 -21.82 7.77 4.52
CA ARG A 358 -22.58 7.04 5.54
C ARG A 358 -23.78 7.84 6.02
N ALA A 359 -23.61 9.14 6.30
CA ALA A 359 -24.69 9.98 6.79
C ALA A 359 -25.84 10.13 5.77
N VAL A 360 -25.51 10.30 4.50
CA VAL A 360 -26.52 10.42 3.44
C VAL A 360 -27.18 9.07 3.15
N ALA A 361 -26.40 8.00 3.03
CA ALA A 361 -26.89 6.66 2.73
C ALA A 361 -27.78 6.08 3.86
N THR A 362 -27.55 6.46 5.12
CA THR A 362 -28.42 6.06 6.24
C THR A 362 -29.59 7.03 6.47
N GLY A 363 -29.80 8.01 5.59
CA GLY A 363 -30.88 9.00 5.71
C GLY A 363 -30.73 10.02 6.83
N ALA A 364 -29.55 10.11 7.47
CA ALA A 364 -29.28 11.09 8.52
C ALA A 364 -29.13 12.53 7.96
N ALA A 365 -28.72 12.67 6.71
CA ALA A 365 -28.58 13.95 6.02
C ALA A 365 -29.34 13.95 4.67
N PRO A 366 -30.69 13.95 4.68
CA PRO A 366 -31.50 13.76 3.46
C PRO A 366 -31.46 14.96 2.50
N ARG A 367 -30.96 16.11 2.94
CA ARG A 367 -30.92 17.37 2.16
C ARG A 367 -29.70 17.51 1.25
N VAL A 368 -28.79 16.53 1.22
CA VAL A 368 -27.60 16.57 0.36
C VAL A 368 -27.96 16.18 -1.06
N ASP A 369 -27.76 17.11 -2.00
CA ASP A 369 -28.11 16.96 -3.41
C ASP A 369 -26.96 16.35 -4.23
N ALA A 370 -25.71 16.60 -3.83
CA ALA A 370 -24.55 15.98 -4.47
C ALA A 370 -23.40 15.71 -3.51
N LEU A 371 -22.75 14.55 -3.68
CA LEU A 371 -21.53 14.14 -3.00
C LEU A 371 -20.36 14.11 -3.99
N ILE A 372 -19.30 14.86 -3.68
CA ILE A 372 -18.02 14.79 -4.39
C ILE A 372 -16.98 14.22 -3.44
N LEU A 373 -16.58 12.97 -3.70
CA LEU A 373 -15.63 12.21 -2.90
C LEU A 373 -14.22 12.43 -3.47
N ALA A 374 -13.39 13.15 -2.73
CA ALA A 374 -11.99 13.41 -3.09
C ALA A 374 -11.07 12.42 -2.36
N GLY A 375 -10.43 11.53 -3.10
CA GLY A 375 -9.56 10.49 -2.58
C GLY A 375 -10.26 9.46 -1.69
N PRO A 376 -11.46 8.95 -2.03
CA PRO A 376 -12.05 7.88 -1.24
C PRO A 376 -11.25 6.59 -1.48
N PHE A 377 -11.04 5.81 -0.42
CA PHE A 377 -10.51 4.46 -0.54
C PHE A 377 -11.65 3.44 -0.45
N PRO A 378 -11.79 2.54 -1.44
CA PRO A 378 -12.87 1.55 -1.47
C PRO A 378 -12.70 0.46 -0.42
N GLU A 379 -11.47 0.23 0.05
CA GLU A 379 -11.11 -0.84 0.97
C GLU A 379 -9.89 -0.42 1.82
N SER A 380 -9.64 -1.18 2.90
CA SER A 380 -8.34 -1.22 3.58
C SER A 380 -7.72 -2.58 3.29
N THR A 381 -6.44 -2.66 2.94
CA THR A 381 -5.85 -3.94 2.51
C THR A 381 -5.23 -4.73 3.66
N GLY A 382 -4.98 -4.07 4.79
CA GLY A 382 -4.30 -4.69 5.94
C GLY A 382 -5.20 -4.95 7.14
N GLY A 383 -6.10 -4.02 7.48
CA GLY A 383 -6.71 -4.00 8.81
C GLY A 383 -5.65 -3.87 9.92
N TYR A 384 -6.08 -3.71 11.17
CA TYR A 384 -5.22 -3.82 12.34
C TYR A 384 -6.04 -3.99 13.61
N ARG A 385 -5.37 -4.44 14.68
CA ARG A 385 -6.02 -4.86 15.93
C ARG A 385 -5.51 -4.04 17.10
N PRO A 386 -6.31 -3.93 18.18
CA PRO A 386 -5.84 -3.35 19.42
C PRO A 386 -4.57 -4.02 19.97
N PRO A 387 -3.73 -3.26 20.69
CA PRO A 387 -2.49 -3.77 21.26
C PRO A 387 -2.70 -5.06 22.06
N GLY A 388 -1.93 -6.10 21.72
CA GLY A 388 -1.98 -7.37 22.44
C GLY A 388 -3.15 -8.30 22.10
N GLU A 389 -4.11 -7.89 21.27
CA GLU A 389 -5.21 -8.78 20.87
C GLU A 389 -4.72 -9.97 20.03
N PRO A 390 -5.07 -11.22 20.41
CA PRO A 390 -4.52 -12.40 19.78
C PRO A 390 -5.10 -12.67 18.39
N GLY A 391 -4.25 -13.23 17.51
CA GLY A 391 -4.63 -13.82 16.22
C GLY A 391 -3.89 -13.20 15.03
N PRO A 392 -4.23 -13.61 13.79
CA PRO A 392 -3.44 -13.29 12.61
C PRO A 392 -3.21 -11.79 12.43
N GLY A 393 -1.97 -11.41 12.12
CA GLY A 393 -1.60 -10.01 11.89
C GLY A 393 -1.20 -9.26 13.16
N ARG A 394 -1.17 -9.93 14.31
CA ARG A 394 -0.77 -9.30 15.57
C ARG A 394 0.62 -8.68 15.52
N PRO A 395 1.69 -9.32 14.99
CA PRO A 395 3.00 -8.67 14.95
C PRO A 395 3.03 -7.39 14.13
N ALA A 396 2.33 -7.34 12.99
CA ALA A 396 2.18 -6.11 12.22
C ALA A 396 1.42 -5.04 13.01
N SER A 397 0.33 -5.42 13.71
CA SER A 397 -0.45 -4.47 14.53
C SER A 397 0.39 -3.93 15.71
N ASP A 398 1.09 -4.81 16.43
CA ASP A 398 1.96 -4.43 17.54
C ASP A 398 3.09 -3.48 17.05
N LEU A 399 3.70 -3.75 15.90
CA LEU A 399 4.69 -2.87 15.28
C LEU A 399 4.10 -1.52 14.83
N LEU A 400 2.93 -1.53 14.18
CA LEU A 400 2.18 -0.33 13.81
C LEU A 400 1.97 0.58 15.02
N HIS A 401 1.53 0.06 16.16
CA HIS A 401 1.33 0.84 17.39
C HIS A 401 2.63 1.42 17.95
N VAL A 402 3.74 0.69 17.84
CA VAL A 402 5.07 1.18 18.26
C VAL A 402 5.61 2.25 17.31
N LEU A 403 5.38 2.11 16.00
CA LEU A 403 5.97 2.96 14.97
C LEU A 403 5.15 4.22 14.67
N THR A 404 3.82 4.18 14.85
CA THR A 404 2.95 5.33 14.55
C THR A 404 3.32 6.60 15.34
N PRO A 405 3.67 6.54 16.63
CA PRO A 405 4.13 7.72 17.37
C PRO A 405 5.36 8.40 16.76
N LEU A 406 6.24 7.65 16.06
CA LEU A 406 7.38 8.21 15.35
C LEU A 406 6.95 9.02 14.11
N GLY A 407 5.76 8.75 13.58
CA GLY A 407 5.14 9.52 12.49
C GLY A 407 4.90 10.98 12.85
N ARG A 408 4.77 11.32 14.14
CA ARG A 408 4.65 12.73 14.59
C ARG A 408 5.89 13.56 14.24
N ALA A 409 7.06 12.93 14.12
CA ALA A 409 8.29 13.61 13.72
C ALA A 409 8.28 14.06 12.24
N ILE A 410 7.33 13.57 11.45
CA ILE A 410 7.15 13.90 10.02
C ILE A 410 5.72 14.40 9.72
N ASP A 411 5.08 15.03 10.70
CA ASP A 411 3.74 15.65 10.61
C ASP A 411 2.61 14.66 10.24
N PHE A 412 2.67 13.44 10.77
CA PHE A 412 1.56 12.47 10.69
C PHE A 412 1.12 12.09 12.12
N ALA A 413 -0.05 12.56 12.55
CA ALA A 413 -0.58 12.38 13.89
C ALA A 413 -1.90 11.58 13.92
N PHE A 414 -1.99 10.54 13.09
CA PHE A 414 -3.07 9.55 13.19
C PHE A 414 -2.95 8.76 14.51
N ASP A 415 -4.06 8.69 15.24
CA ASP A 415 -4.18 7.84 16.41
C ASP A 415 -4.74 6.47 16.01
N THR A 416 -3.87 5.46 15.97
CA THR A 416 -4.27 4.08 15.68
C THR A 416 -5.26 3.53 16.70
N GLU A 417 -5.26 4.01 17.94
CA GLU A 417 -6.09 3.45 18.99
C GLU A 417 -7.47 4.12 19.09
N SER A 418 -7.78 5.02 18.16
CA SER A 418 -9.04 5.75 18.18
C SER A 418 -10.25 4.92 17.76
N ALA A 419 -11.42 5.33 18.25
CA ALA A 419 -12.69 4.74 17.88
C ALA A 419 -12.94 4.85 16.36
N ALA A 420 -12.60 5.98 15.74
CA ALA A 420 -12.69 6.16 14.29
C ALA A 420 -11.72 5.24 13.54
N GLY A 421 -10.47 5.14 14.01
CA GLY A 421 -9.43 4.32 13.43
C GLY A 421 -9.86 2.85 13.32
N TYR A 422 -10.30 2.25 14.42
CA TYR A 422 -10.79 0.86 14.38
C TYR A 422 -12.07 0.71 13.53
N ALA A 423 -13.02 1.65 13.63
CA ALA A 423 -14.28 1.55 12.90
C ALA A 423 -14.13 1.71 11.38
N LEU A 424 -13.12 2.45 10.91
CA LEU A 424 -12.91 2.74 9.49
C LEU A 424 -11.78 1.93 8.86
N LEU A 425 -10.77 1.53 9.66
CA LEU A 425 -9.52 0.94 9.17
C LEU A 425 -9.12 -0.34 9.91
N GLY A 426 -9.78 -0.69 11.02
CA GLY A 426 -9.45 -1.87 11.81
C GLY A 426 -9.73 -3.19 11.08
N THR A 427 -10.66 -3.20 10.12
CA THR A 427 -10.90 -4.34 9.24
C THR A 427 -10.67 -3.96 7.78
N THR A 428 -10.36 -4.96 6.96
CA THR A 428 -10.12 -4.76 5.53
C THR A 428 -11.37 -4.30 4.77
N ASP A 429 -12.55 -4.70 5.27
CA ASP A 429 -13.85 -4.44 4.65
C ASP A 429 -14.60 -3.22 5.19
N ALA A 430 -14.04 -2.51 6.19
CA ALA A 430 -14.72 -1.36 6.82
C ALA A 430 -15.05 -0.23 5.83
N PRO A 431 -14.12 0.24 4.96
CA PRO A 431 -14.46 1.24 3.94
C PRO A 431 -15.48 0.72 2.93
N ALA A 432 -15.34 -0.53 2.51
CA ALA A 432 -16.26 -1.18 1.57
C ALA A 432 -17.66 -1.35 2.17
N ALA A 433 -17.79 -1.54 3.48
CA ALA A 433 -19.08 -1.61 4.18
C ALA A 433 -19.82 -0.27 4.15
N VAL A 434 -19.10 0.86 4.22
CA VAL A 434 -19.70 2.20 4.08
C VAL A 434 -20.26 2.38 2.67
N PHE A 435 -19.47 2.09 1.64
CA PHE A 435 -19.88 2.31 0.24
C PHE A 435 -20.90 1.29 -0.29
N ARG A 436 -21.14 0.18 0.42
CA ARG A 436 -22.22 -0.76 0.11
C ARG A 436 -23.60 -0.23 0.47
N LEU A 437 -23.69 0.80 1.32
CA LEU A 437 -24.96 1.45 1.63
C LEU A 437 -25.42 2.27 0.42
N PRO A 438 -26.63 2.03 -0.11
CA PRO A 438 -27.12 2.76 -1.27
C PRO A 438 -27.37 4.23 -0.91
N LEU A 439 -27.05 5.14 -1.84
CA LEU A 439 -27.48 6.53 -1.73
C LEU A 439 -28.96 6.67 -2.11
N PRO A 440 -29.66 7.68 -1.56
CA PRO A 440 -30.98 8.07 -2.06
C PRO A 440 -30.94 8.44 -3.55
N GLU A 441 -32.01 8.13 -4.30
CA GLU A 441 -32.07 8.34 -5.76
C GLU A 441 -31.86 9.80 -6.19
N HIS A 442 -32.16 10.76 -5.31
CA HIS A 442 -31.99 12.19 -5.60
C HIS A 442 -30.58 12.71 -5.32
N THR A 443 -29.70 11.94 -4.68
CA THR A 443 -28.33 12.34 -4.36
C THR A 443 -27.38 11.88 -5.46
N ARG A 444 -26.81 12.83 -6.22
CA ARG A 444 -25.78 12.51 -7.22
C ARG A 444 -24.42 12.30 -6.55
N SER A 445 -23.54 11.50 -7.13
CA SER A 445 -22.24 11.14 -6.56
C SER A 445 -21.09 11.07 -7.57
N LEU A 446 -19.96 11.66 -7.20
CA LEU A 446 -18.72 11.67 -7.96
C LEU A 446 -17.58 11.13 -7.08
N SER A 447 -16.78 10.20 -7.62
CA SER A 447 -15.51 9.77 -7.02
C SER A 447 -14.34 10.27 -7.86
N VAL A 448 -13.40 10.97 -7.23
CA VAL A 448 -12.11 11.39 -7.83
C VAL A 448 -10.98 10.84 -6.97
N VAL A 449 -10.07 10.08 -7.56
CA VAL A 449 -8.95 9.45 -6.82
C VAL A 449 -7.59 9.94 -7.32
N SER A 450 -6.56 9.81 -6.50
CA SER A 450 -5.17 10.11 -6.87
C SER A 450 -4.50 8.89 -7.51
N THR A 451 -3.72 9.10 -8.58
CA THR A 451 -2.90 8.02 -9.16
C THR A 451 -1.87 7.46 -8.16
N GLY A 452 -1.46 8.29 -7.19
CA GLY A 452 -0.50 7.87 -6.16
C GLY A 452 -1.09 6.86 -5.19
N ASP A 453 -2.42 6.74 -5.13
CA ASP A 453 -3.15 5.92 -4.17
C ASP A 453 -3.50 4.55 -4.74
N LEU A 454 -3.38 4.37 -6.06
CA LEU A 454 -3.74 3.13 -6.76
C LEU A 454 -3.10 1.86 -6.18
N PRO A 455 -1.84 1.84 -5.71
CA PRO A 455 -1.27 0.65 -5.07
C PRO A 455 -2.01 0.19 -3.80
N LEU A 456 -2.76 1.10 -3.17
CA LEU A 456 -3.54 0.85 -1.96
C LEU A 456 -5.01 0.49 -2.27
N MET A 457 -5.34 0.32 -3.55
CA MET A 457 -6.67 -0.06 -4.05
C MET A 457 -6.54 -1.31 -4.95
N PRO A 458 -6.00 -2.44 -4.45
CA PRO A 458 -5.72 -3.62 -5.27
C PRO A 458 -6.98 -4.24 -5.90
N SER A 459 -8.17 -4.07 -5.32
CA SER A 459 -9.44 -4.49 -5.93
C SER A 459 -9.95 -3.52 -7.00
N GLY A 460 -9.24 -2.40 -7.23
CA GLY A 460 -9.58 -1.34 -8.15
C GLY A 460 -10.11 -0.10 -7.45
N TRP A 461 -10.06 1.04 -8.15
CA TRP A 461 -10.37 2.36 -7.61
C TRP A 461 -11.84 2.80 -7.80
N ARG A 462 -12.63 2.01 -8.52
CA ARG A 462 -14.02 2.35 -8.85
C ARG A 462 -14.96 2.08 -7.67
N LEU A 463 -15.85 3.02 -7.41
CA LEU A 463 -16.91 2.94 -6.40
C LEU A 463 -18.29 2.80 -7.05
N PRO A 464 -19.31 2.33 -6.31
CA PRO A 464 -20.71 2.34 -6.75
C PRO A 464 -21.31 3.76 -6.68
N VAL A 465 -20.73 4.69 -7.42
CA VAL A 465 -21.15 6.09 -7.57
C VAL A 465 -21.68 6.34 -8.98
N ASP A 466 -22.41 7.43 -9.20
CA ASP A 466 -22.92 7.80 -10.53
C ASP A 466 -21.77 8.04 -11.52
N ARG A 467 -20.66 8.61 -11.02
CA ARG A 467 -19.48 8.87 -11.84
C ARG A 467 -18.17 8.60 -11.11
N ASN A 468 -17.33 7.79 -11.74
CA ASN A 468 -15.94 7.57 -11.35
C ASN A 468 -15.03 8.36 -12.31
N ALA A 469 -14.43 9.46 -11.84
CA ALA A 469 -13.49 10.25 -12.64
C ALA A 469 -12.19 9.49 -12.90
N CYS A 470 -11.51 9.81 -14.00
CA CYS A 470 -10.20 9.21 -14.27
C CYS A 470 -9.19 9.61 -13.16
N PRO A 471 -8.37 8.68 -12.64
CA PRO A 471 -7.42 8.98 -11.58
C PRO A 471 -6.52 10.19 -11.89
N VAL A 472 -6.43 11.14 -10.98
CA VAL A 472 -5.72 12.41 -11.17
C VAL A 472 -4.25 12.28 -10.76
N ARG A 473 -3.32 12.83 -11.55
CA ARG A 473 -1.86 12.77 -11.31
C ARG A 473 -1.41 13.80 -10.27
N THR A 474 -2.00 13.73 -9.09
CA THR A 474 -1.77 14.62 -7.95
C THR A 474 -1.63 13.77 -6.68
N PRO A 475 -0.75 14.14 -5.73
CA PRO A 475 -0.70 13.44 -4.44
C PRO A 475 -2.03 13.56 -3.67
N HIS A 476 -2.42 12.51 -2.94
CA HIS A 476 -3.67 12.44 -2.15
C HIS A 476 -4.06 13.75 -1.45
N ALA A 477 -3.10 14.34 -0.74
CA ALA A 477 -3.31 15.54 0.05
C ALA A 477 -3.69 16.76 -0.81
N TYR A 478 -3.19 16.89 -2.04
CA TYR A 478 -3.42 18.05 -2.90
C TYR A 478 -4.58 17.86 -3.88
N LEU A 479 -5.28 16.73 -3.80
CA LEU A 479 -6.39 16.45 -4.71
C LEU A 479 -7.46 17.54 -4.71
N PRO A 480 -7.97 18.02 -3.54
CA PRO A 480 -9.01 19.06 -3.50
C PRO A 480 -8.60 20.40 -4.10
N THR A 481 -7.30 20.68 -4.19
CA THR A 481 -6.75 21.95 -4.71
C THR A 481 -6.23 21.85 -6.14
N SER A 482 -6.36 20.68 -6.78
CA SER A 482 -5.85 20.47 -8.13
C SER A 482 -6.84 20.93 -9.20
N ALA A 483 -6.33 21.52 -10.28
CA ALA A 483 -7.16 21.97 -11.41
C ALA A 483 -7.97 20.82 -12.03
N ALA A 484 -7.38 19.62 -12.14
CA ALA A 484 -8.06 18.44 -12.65
C ALA A 484 -9.24 18.00 -11.75
N PHE A 485 -9.13 18.13 -10.42
CA PHE A 485 -10.26 17.90 -9.52
C PHE A 485 -11.37 18.92 -9.76
N THR A 486 -11.02 20.21 -9.86
CA THR A 486 -11.98 21.29 -10.17
C THR A 486 -12.69 21.06 -11.50
N GLU A 487 -11.97 20.67 -12.55
CA GLU A 487 -12.53 20.37 -13.86
C GLU A 487 -13.52 19.20 -13.80
N GLU A 488 -13.15 18.09 -13.17
CA GLU A 488 -14.03 16.92 -13.02
C GLU A 488 -15.28 17.26 -12.18
N ALA A 489 -15.11 18.02 -11.09
CA ALA A 489 -16.21 18.49 -10.25
C ALA A 489 -17.17 19.37 -11.04
N ASN A 490 -16.68 20.36 -11.79
CA ASN A 490 -17.52 21.22 -12.62
C ASN A 490 -18.27 20.43 -13.68
N ARG A 491 -17.59 19.56 -14.44
CA ARG A 491 -18.24 18.71 -15.45
C ARG A 491 -19.35 17.86 -14.84
N PHE A 492 -19.09 17.27 -13.67
CA PHE A 492 -20.11 16.49 -12.95
C PHE A 492 -21.30 17.35 -12.52
N LEU A 493 -21.04 18.51 -11.92
CA LEU A 493 -22.10 19.40 -11.47
C LEU A 493 -22.96 19.90 -12.65
N ASP A 494 -22.34 20.14 -13.80
CA ASP A 494 -22.98 20.57 -15.06
C ASP A 494 -23.62 19.43 -15.87
N GLY A 495 -23.50 18.17 -15.43
CA GLY A 495 -24.00 17.02 -16.18
C GLY A 495 -23.24 16.75 -17.50
N ALA A 496 -22.05 17.34 -17.67
CA ALA A 496 -21.20 17.11 -18.82
C ALA A 496 -20.53 15.72 -18.76
N PRO A 497 -20.27 15.06 -19.90
CA PRO A 497 -19.71 13.71 -19.94
C PRO A 497 -18.31 13.64 -19.30
N ALA A 498 -17.83 12.47 -18.90
CA ALA A 498 -16.45 12.31 -18.44
C ALA A 498 -15.44 12.39 -19.59
N PRO A 499 -14.24 12.96 -19.39
CA PRO A 499 -13.18 12.82 -20.37
C PRO A 499 -12.75 11.34 -20.48
N PRO A 500 -12.16 10.94 -21.62
CA PRO A 500 -11.62 9.59 -21.77
C PRO A 500 -10.50 9.34 -20.74
N CYS A 501 -10.41 8.11 -20.23
CA CYS A 501 -9.39 7.74 -19.25
C CYS A 501 -8.27 6.93 -19.90
N PRO A 502 -7.12 7.55 -20.26
CA PRO A 502 -6.03 6.83 -20.89
C PRO A 502 -5.36 5.87 -19.90
N ILE A 503 -4.81 4.76 -20.42
CA ILE A 503 -4.13 3.72 -19.62
C ILE A 503 -2.98 4.30 -18.77
N SER A 504 -2.35 5.38 -19.22
CA SER A 504 -1.31 6.10 -18.48
C SER A 504 -1.77 6.71 -17.14
N ARG A 505 -3.08 6.74 -16.87
CA ARG A 505 -3.64 7.17 -15.57
C ARG A 505 -3.80 6.03 -14.58
N THR A 506 -3.81 4.77 -15.04
CA THR A 506 -4.05 3.59 -14.19
C THR A 506 -2.87 2.61 -14.15
N TRP A 507 -1.91 2.72 -15.08
CA TRP A 507 -0.82 1.75 -15.24
C TRP A 507 0.09 1.57 -14.01
N GLY A 508 0.16 2.56 -13.11
CA GLY A 508 1.02 2.49 -11.92
C GLY A 508 0.51 1.54 -10.84
N GLY A 509 -0.78 1.20 -10.84
CA GLY A 509 -1.39 0.27 -9.88
C GLY A 509 -0.90 -1.17 -10.06
N PRO A 510 -1.17 -1.82 -11.21
CA PRO A 510 -0.82 -3.23 -11.45
C PRO A 510 0.62 -3.64 -11.10
N PRO A 511 1.69 -2.89 -11.46
CA PRO A 511 3.06 -3.27 -11.12
C PRO A 511 3.40 -3.09 -9.63
N ALA A 512 2.61 -2.33 -8.88
CA ALA A 512 2.82 -2.09 -7.45
C ALA A 512 2.11 -3.12 -6.57
N VAL A 513 0.95 -3.64 -7.01
CA VAL A 513 0.14 -4.62 -6.25
C VAL A 513 0.94 -5.86 -5.79
N PRO A 514 1.87 -6.47 -6.57
CA PRO A 514 2.66 -7.60 -6.09
C PRO A 514 3.53 -7.31 -4.86
N PHE A 515 3.79 -6.04 -4.58
CA PHE A 515 4.57 -5.62 -3.43
C PHE A 515 3.72 -5.38 -2.18
N THR A 516 2.40 -5.29 -2.28
CA THR A 516 1.52 -5.11 -1.10
C THR A 516 1.56 -6.32 -0.17
N ALA A 517 1.10 -6.16 1.07
CA ALA A 517 0.92 -7.28 1.98
C ALA A 517 -0.27 -8.17 1.52
N PRO A 518 -0.25 -9.48 1.81
CA PRO A 518 -1.43 -10.32 1.59
C PRO A 518 -2.56 -9.85 2.51
N THR A 519 -3.79 -9.84 2.00
CA THR A 519 -4.99 -9.51 2.78
C THR A 519 -5.25 -10.63 3.79
N VAL A 520 -5.35 -10.29 5.07
CA VAL A 520 -5.75 -11.23 6.13
C VAL A 520 -7.01 -10.70 6.80
N ASP A 521 -8.02 -11.56 6.92
CA ASP A 521 -9.30 -11.17 7.50
C ASP A 521 -9.09 -10.84 8.99
N ALA A 522 -9.07 -9.55 9.32
CA ALA A 522 -8.83 -9.06 10.68
C ALA A 522 -10.04 -9.23 11.59
N ARG A 523 -11.17 -9.75 11.09
CA ARG A 523 -12.39 -9.97 11.87
C ARG A 523 -12.09 -10.73 13.16
N PRO A 524 -12.58 -10.25 14.32
CA PRO A 524 -12.66 -11.08 15.51
C PRO A 524 -13.44 -12.34 15.13
N ARG A 525 -12.87 -13.53 15.39
CA ARG A 525 -13.68 -14.75 15.31
C ARG A 525 -14.85 -14.54 16.26
N ALA A 526 -16.07 -14.72 15.77
CA ALA A 526 -17.25 -14.71 16.62
C ALA A 526 -16.96 -15.61 17.84
N PRO A 527 -17.23 -15.16 19.08
CA PRO A 527 -17.00 -15.99 20.25
C PRO A 527 -17.70 -17.32 20.00
N CYS A 528 -16.97 -18.44 20.14
CA CYS A 528 -17.59 -19.77 20.08
C CYS A 528 -18.83 -19.72 20.97
N PRO A 529 -20.01 -20.17 20.49
CA PRO A 529 -21.20 -20.21 21.31
C PRO A 529 -20.83 -20.95 22.59
N ARG A 530 -20.93 -20.24 23.74
CA ARG A 530 -20.71 -20.89 25.03
C ARG A 530 -21.63 -22.10 25.07
N PRO A 531 -21.13 -23.30 25.41
CA PRO A 531 -22.01 -24.43 25.63
C PRO A 531 -23.08 -23.99 26.63
N PRO A 532 -24.37 -24.33 26.41
CA PRO A 532 -25.43 -23.94 27.32
C PRO A 532 -25.02 -24.37 28.73
N ARG A 533 -25.03 -23.41 29.68
CA ARG A 533 -24.80 -23.72 31.09
C ARG A 533 -25.76 -24.86 31.44
N ALA A 534 -25.21 -25.97 31.90
CA ALA A 534 -26.00 -27.04 32.48
C ALA A 534 -26.87 -26.39 33.56
N VAL A 535 -28.19 -26.48 33.38
CA VAL A 535 -29.16 -26.10 34.39
C VAL A 535 -28.84 -26.98 35.60
N GLU A 536 -28.29 -26.37 36.66
CA GLU A 536 -28.26 -26.97 37.98
C GLU A 536 -29.71 -27.29 38.34
N ARG A 537 -30.09 -28.56 38.16
CA ARG A 537 -31.31 -29.09 38.76
C ARG A 537 -31.06 -29.06 40.26
N GLY A 538 -31.67 -28.10 40.93
CA GLY A 538 -31.82 -28.12 42.38
C GLY A 538 -32.41 -29.48 42.78
N VAL A 539 -31.62 -30.24 43.52
CA VAL A 539 -32.11 -31.38 44.29
C VAL A 539 -32.81 -30.78 45.50
N GLY A 540 -34.13 -30.71 45.42
CA GLY A 540 -34.98 -30.62 46.61
C GLY A 540 -35.42 -32.01 47.00
N THR A 541 -34.74 -32.60 47.97
CA THR A 541 -35.25 -33.47 49.06
C THR A 541 -34.15 -33.64 50.08
#